data_AF-A0A2S9FPM3-F1
#
_entry.id   AF-A0A2S9FPM3-F1
#
_cell.length_a   1.000
_cell.length_b   1.000
_cell.length_c   1.000
_cell.angle_alpha   90.00
_cell.angle_beta   90.00
_cell.angle_gamma   90.00
#
_symmetry.space_group_name_H-M   'P 1'
#
loop_
_entity.id
_entity.type
_entity.pdbx_description
1 polymer ?
#
loop_
_entity_poly.entity_id
_entity_poly.type
_entity_poly.pdbx_seq_one_letter_code
_entity_poly.pdbx_strand_id
1 'polypeptide(L)' 'ACYWKRTAGDQLVDNALTKKPAFVQILPTDTTFTTSDCQAWQLTNAPMPPQPGPGSLLGELTKAIGSGMFSGGPP' A
#
# COMPACT_ATOMS: atom_id res chain seq x y z
N ALA A 1 -6.03 1.81 11.60
CA ALA A 1 -5.43 1.63 10.27
C ALA A 1 -4.70 2.92 9.94
N CYS A 2 -3.50 2.87 9.38
CA CYS A 2 -2.71 4.06 9.08
C CYS A 2 -3.13 4.62 7.72
N TYR A 3 -3.53 5.89 7.70
CA TYR A 3 -3.76 6.63 6.47
C TYR A 3 -2.63 7.64 6.26
N TRP A 4 -2.10 7.70 5.06
CA TRP A 4 -1.15 8.74 4.67
C TRP A 4 -1.45 9.24 3.26
N LYS A 5 -1.06 10.49 2.99
CA LYS A 5 -1.15 11.11 1.67
C LYS A 5 -0.01 12.08 1.42
N ARG A 6 0.28 12.30 0.14
CA ARG A 6 1.22 13.30 -0.37
C ARG A 6 0.55 14.20 -1.38
N THR A 7 0.91 15.48 -1.39
CA THR A 7 0.47 16.42 -2.42
C THR A 7 1.62 17.19 -3.05
N ALA A 8 1.47 17.55 -4.32
CA ALA A 8 2.31 18.50 -5.04
C ALA A 8 1.45 19.70 -5.46
N GLY A 9 1.52 20.78 -4.68
CA GLY A 9 0.53 21.85 -4.71
C GLY A 9 -0.85 21.28 -4.32
N ASP A 10 -1.84 21.55 -5.17
CA ASP A 10 -3.22 21.09 -4.98
C ASP A 10 -3.46 19.64 -5.48
N GLN A 11 -2.46 19.00 -6.10
CA GLN A 11 -2.61 17.64 -6.63
C GLN A 11 -2.29 16.58 -5.59
N LEU A 12 -3.21 15.63 -5.37
CA LEU A 12 -2.95 14.40 -4.63
C LEU A 12 -2.09 13.47 -5.49
N VAL A 13 -0.84 13.25 -5.08
CA VAL A 13 0.11 12.46 -5.89
C VAL A 13 0.17 11.00 -5.44
N ASP A 14 -0.08 10.73 -4.16
CA ASP A 14 -0.11 9.37 -3.63
C ASP A 14 -0.87 9.33 -2.30
N ASN A 15 -1.52 8.21 -2.01
CA ASN A 15 -2.12 7.94 -0.72
C ASN A 15 -2.32 6.44 -0.51
N ALA A 16 -2.36 6.02 0.75
CA ALA A 16 -2.83 4.69 1.10
C ALA A 16 -3.51 4.64 2.46
N LEU A 17 -4.44 3.70 2.60
CA LEU A 17 -4.99 3.25 3.88
C LEU A 17 -4.54 1.81 4.10
N THR A 18 -3.69 1.57 5.09
CA THR A 18 -3.06 0.25 5.30
C THR A 18 -3.09 -0.19 6.76
N LYS A 19 -3.09 -1.51 6.96
CA LYS A 19 -2.86 -2.15 8.26
C LYS A 19 -1.42 -2.66 8.42
N LYS A 20 -0.62 -2.64 7.35
CA LYS A 20 0.79 -3.05 7.34
C LYS A 20 1.70 -1.81 7.42
N PRO A 21 2.96 -1.94 7.90
CA PRO A 21 3.95 -0.87 7.78
C PRO A 21 4.07 -0.37 6.34
N ALA A 22 4.23 0.94 6.18
CA ALA A 22 4.34 1.59 4.89
C ALA A 22 5.73 2.20 4.72
N PHE A 23 6.22 2.18 3.50
CA PHE A 23 7.39 2.95 3.06
C PHE A 23 6.89 3.96 2.03
N VAL A 24 7.34 5.22 2.17
CA VAL A 24 6.89 6.32 1.32
C VAL A 24 8.12 7.09 0.87
N GLN A 25 8.29 7.20 -0.44
CA GLN A 25 9.36 8.01 -1.03
C GLN A 25 8.87 9.45 -1.17
N ILE A 26 9.48 10.38 -0.43
CA ILE A 26 9.18 11.82 -0.60
C ILE A 26 10.02 12.37 -1.76
N LEU A 27 9.36 12.96 -2.75
CA LEU A 27 10.00 13.57 -3.91
C LEU A 27 10.20 15.07 -3.70
N PRO A 28 11.19 15.70 -4.35
CA PRO A 28 11.42 17.14 -4.25
C PRO A 28 10.21 18.01 -4.67
N THR A 29 9.31 17.47 -5.48
CA THR A 29 8.08 18.14 -5.94
C THR A 29 6.93 18.06 -4.92
N ASP A 30 7.08 17.25 -3.87
CA ASP A 30 6.05 17.16 -2.83
C ASP A 30 6.05 18.43 -2.00
N THR A 31 4.84 18.93 -1.79
CA THR A 31 4.57 20.09 -0.94
C THR A 31 4.07 19.69 0.44
N THR A 32 3.33 18.58 0.56
CA THR A 32 2.84 18.10 1.87
C THR A 32 2.93 16.59 1.99
N PHE A 33 3.18 16.14 3.22
CA PHE A 33 3.03 14.75 3.65
C PHE A 33 2.19 14.74 4.92
N THR A 34 0.99 14.14 4.86
CA THR A 34 0.04 14.10 5.98
C THR A 34 -0.24 12.68 6.38
N THR A 35 -0.32 12.43 7.69
CA THR A 35 -0.54 11.10 8.25
C THR A 35 -1.63 11.15 9.33
N SER A 36 -2.41 10.08 9.45
CA SER A 36 -3.45 9.89 10.46
C SER A 36 -3.42 8.47 10.98
N ASP A 37 -3.44 8.30 12.30
CA ASP A 37 -3.47 7.00 12.97
C ASP A 37 -2.34 6.05 12.54
N CYS A 38 -1.17 6.64 12.27
CA CYS A 38 0.04 5.95 11.89
C CYS A 38 1.00 5.79 13.07
N GLN A 39 1.87 4.78 12.99
CA GLN A 39 3.06 4.71 13.84
C GLN A 39 4.02 5.87 13.51
N ALA A 40 4.98 6.12 14.39
CA ALA A 40 6.00 7.14 14.17
C ALA A 40 6.80 6.87 12.88
N TRP A 41 6.99 7.92 12.07
CA TRP A 41 7.75 7.82 10.82
C TRP A 41 9.24 8.03 11.07
N GLN A 42 10.07 7.21 10.43
CA GLN A 42 11.52 7.30 10.48
C GLN A 42 12.06 7.64 9.09
N LEU A 43 12.82 8.73 8.99
CA LEU A 43 13.53 9.07 7.75
C LEU A 43 14.68 8.09 7.53
N THR A 44 14.84 7.60 6.30
CA THR A 44 15.90 6.67 5.94
C THR A 44 16.39 6.91 4.51
N ASN A 45 17.65 6.59 4.26
CA ASN A 45 18.26 6.57 2.92
C ASN A 45 18.37 5.14 2.37
N ALA A 46 17.78 4.15 3.05
CA ALA A 46 17.72 2.80 2.55
C ALA A 46 16.89 2.74 1.25
N PRO A 47 17.21 1.81 0.33
CA PRO A 47 16.38 1.59 -0.85
C PRO A 47 14.93 1.27 -0.46
N MET A 48 13.98 1.72 -1.28
CA MET A 48 12.58 1.32 -1.13
C MET A 48 12.48 -0.21 -1.18
N PRO A 49 11.71 -0.84 -0.27
CA PRO A 49 11.51 -2.27 -0.33
C PRO A 49 10.83 -2.64 -1.66
N PRO A 50 11.13 -3.81 -2.21
CA PRO A 50 10.55 -4.23 -3.47
C PRO A 50 9.02 -4.25 -3.37
N GLN A 51 8.36 -3.52 -4.28
CA GLN A 51 6.92 -3.63 -4.45
C GLN A 51 6.59 -5.10 -4.85
N PRO A 52 5.49 -5.68 -4.36
CA PRO A 52 5.05 -6.99 -4.82
C PRO A 52 4.88 -6.98 -6.34
N GLY A 53 5.70 -7.75 -7.04
CA GLY A 53 5.67 -7.81 -8.50
C GLY A 53 4.41 -8.52 -9.02
N PRO A 54 4.10 -8.43 -10.34
CA PRO A 54 2.90 -9.03 -10.94
C PRO A 54 2.73 -10.53 -10.64
N GLY A 55 3.84 -11.27 -10.52
CA GLY A 55 3.82 -12.70 -10.17
C GLY A 55 3.29 -12.99 -8.76
N SER A 56 3.46 -12.06 -7.82
CA SER A 56 2.90 -12.19 -6.46
C SER A 56 1.38 -12.06 -6.47
N LEU A 57 0.85 -11.13 -7.27
CA LEU A 57 -0.59 -10.94 -7.49
C LEU A 57 -1.22 -12.17 -8.15
N LEU A 58 -0.58 -12.72 -9.19
CA LEU A 58 -1.04 -13.96 -9.82
C LEU A 58 -1.02 -15.15 -8.86
N GLY A 59 -0.02 -15.24 -7.99
CA GLY A 59 0.05 -16.25 -6.94
C GLY A 59 -1.08 -16.11 -5.90
N GLU A 60 -1.40 -14.89 -5.49
CA GLU A 60 -2.54 -14.62 -4.60
C GLU A 60 -3.89 -14.91 -5.27
N LEU A 61 -4.06 -14.51 -6.53
CA LEU A 61 -5.25 -14.83 -7.34
C LEU A 61 -5.44 -16.34 -7.52
N THR A 62 -4.36 -17.05 -7.86
CA THR A 62 -4.40 -18.51 -8.02
C THR A 62 -4.74 -19.20 -6.70
N LYS A 63 -4.20 -18.70 -5.57
CA LYS A 63 -4.58 -19.20 -4.24
C LYS A 63 -6.05 -18.94 -3.94
N ALA A 64 -6.57 -17.74 -4.23
CA ALA A 64 -7.98 -17.41 -4.01
C ALA A 64 -8.92 -18.31 -4.82
N ILE A 65 -8.61 -18.57 -6.10
CA ILE A 65 -9.38 -19.47 -6.96
C ILE A 65 -9.23 -20.93 -6.50
N GLY A 66 -8.02 -21.36 -6.15
CA GLY A 66 -7.72 -22.73 -5.69
C GLY A 66 -8.27 -23.07 -4.31
N SER A 67 -8.56 -22.07 -3.47
CA SER A 67 -9.10 -22.25 -2.10
C SER A 67 -10.60 -22.51 -2.01
N GLY A 68 -11.29 -22.81 -3.12
CA GLY A 68 -12.61 -23.46 -3.07
C GLY A 68 -13.79 -22.55 -2.66
N MET A 69 -13.75 -21.24 -2.94
CA MET A 69 -14.86 -20.31 -2.66
C MET A 69 -16.18 -20.64 -3.41
N PHE A 70 -16.21 -21.66 -4.29
CA PHE A 70 -17.38 -22.06 -5.07
C PHE A 70 -18.00 -23.43 -4.68
N SER A 71 -17.58 -24.09 -3.60
CA SER A 71 -18.17 -25.39 -3.21
C SER A 71 -19.49 -25.29 -2.41
N GLY A 72 -20.03 -24.08 -2.19
CA GLY A 72 -21.32 -23.88 -1.54
C GLY A 72 -22.45 -23.60 -2.54
N GLY A 73 -22.97 -24.64 -3.19
CA GLY A 73 -24.30 -24.57 -3.82
C GLY A 73 -25.42 -24.63 -2.75
N PRO A 74 -26.59 -24.01 -2.96
CA PRO A 74 -27.70 -24.06 -1.99
C PRO A 74 -28.28 -25.48 -1.86
N PRO A 75 -28.96 -25.80 -0.73
CA PRO A 75 -29.37 -27.16 -0.39
C PRO A 75 -30.37 -27.79 -1.36
#